data_AF-K9ZZF4-F1
#
_entry.id   AF-K9ZZF4-F1
#
_cell.length_a   1.000
_cell.length_b   1.000
_cell.length_c   1.000
_cell.angle_alpha   90.00
_cell.angle_beta   90.00
_cell.angle_gamma   90.00
#
_symmetry.space_group_name_H-M   'P 1'
#
loop_
_entity.id
_entity.type
_entity.pdbx_description
1 polymer ?
#
loop_
_entity_poly.entity_id
_entity_poly.type
_entity_poly.pdbx_seq_one_letter_code
_entity_poly.pdbx_strand_id
1 'polypeptide(L)'
;MSKKITVKFMISQPIPERDSKGKPKPGPRLDTDAMIASVQEQLTPMIHKKWPGVEVVVVESKTIDVRVDGQWPMKTSEVRAHVNSCIDLLMEDFDAEPFLTLP
;
A
#
# COMPACT_ATOMS: atom_id res chain seq x y z
N MET A 1 19.72 10.20 -12.50
CA MET A 1 19.03 9.56 -11.35
C MET A 1 17.72 8.97 -11.86
N SER A 2 17.41 7.71 -11.52
CA SER A 2 16.10 7.12 -11.78
C SER A 2 15.02 7.87 -10.99
N LYS A 3 13.84 8.07 -11.57
CA LYS A 3 12.67 8.62 -10.85
C LYS A 3 12.04 7.48 -10.06
N LYS A 4 11.83 7.70 -8.76
CA LYS A 4 11.27 6.68 -7.87
C LYS A 4 10.12 7.27 -7.03
N ILE A 5 9.06 6.48 -6.89
CA ILE A 5 7.95 6.76 -5.98
C ILE A 5 7.90 5.63 -4.97
N THR A 6 8.06 5.96 -3.70
CA THR A 6 7.90 5.00 -2.60
C THR A 6 6.60 5.31 -1.88
N VAL A 7 5.66 4.38 -1.91
CA VAL A 7 4.39 4.47 -1.18
C VAL A 7 4.51 3.66 0.10
N LYS A 8 4.44 4.37 1.22
CA LYS A 8 4.32 3.77 2.54
C LYS A 8 2.85 3.45 2.77
N PHE A 9 2.54 2.17 2.89
CA PHE A 9 1.18 1.68 3.02
C PHE A 9 0.94 1.13 4.42
N MET A 10 -0.20 1.48 5.02
CA MET A 10 -0.55 1.05 6.37
C MET A 10 -1.54 -0.12 6.30
N ILE A 11 -1.17 -1.23 6.92
CA ILE A 11 -2.02 -2.42 7.02
C ILE A 11 -2.43 -2.57 8.48
N SER A 12 -3.73 -2.52 8.73
CA SER A 12 -4.28 -2.76 10.07
C SER A 12 -4.64 -4.22 10.21
N GLN A 13 -3.91 -4.95 11.05
CA GLN A 13 -4.24 -6.34 11.37
C GLN A 13 -5.58 -6.40 12.14
N PRO A 14 -6.40 -7.45 11.93
CA PRO A 14 -7.57 -7.70 12.75
C PRO A 14 -7.20 -7.83 14.22
N ILE A 15 -7.99 -7.22 15.12
CA ILE A 15 -7.77 -7.36 16.56
C ILE A 15 -8.17 -8.79 16.97
N PRO A 16 -7.27 -9.60 17.53
CA PRO A 16 -7.61 -10.96 17.93
C PRO A 16 -8.61 -10.95 19.08
N GLU A 17 -9.62 -11.82 18.99
CA GLU A 17 -10.53 -12.07 20.11
C GLU A 17 -9.76 -12.58 21.33
N ARG A 18 -10.18 -12.20 22.54
CA ARG A 18 -9.59 -12.68 23.79
C ARG A 18 -10.44 -13.78 24.40
N ASP A 19 -9.79 -14.79 24.96
CA ASP A 19 -10.46 -15.82 25.75
C ASP A 19 -10.91 -15.28 27.12
N SER A 20 -11.63 -16.11 27.89
CA SER A 20 -12.11 -15.79 29.24
C SER A 20 -10.99 -15.54 30.26
N LYS A 21 -9.72 -15.80 29.89
CA LYS A 21 -8.51 -15.53 30.70
C LYS A 21 -7.71 -14.35 30.15
N GLY A 22 -8.23 -13.63 29.14
CA GLY A 22 -7.62 -12.46 28.53
C GLY A 22 -6.49 -12.76 27.53
N LYS A 23 -6.23 -14.03 27.19
CA LYS A 23 -5.23 -14.42 26.18
C LYS A 23 -5.79 -14.27 24.76
N PRO A 24 -4.99 -13.83 23.78
CA PRO A 24 -5.43 -13.75 22.39
C PRO A 24 -5.68 -15.16 21.84
N LYS A 25 -6.85 -15.38 21.26
CA LYS A 25 -7.14 -16.58 20.48
C LYS A 25 -6.44 -16.48 19.11
N PRO A 26 -6.02 -17.61 18.51
CA PRO A 26 -5.66 -17.65 17.10
C PRO A 26 -6.86 -17.16 16.30
N GLY A 27 -6.63 -16.19 15.42
CA GLY A 27 -7.65 -15.60 14.56
C GLY A 27 -7.04 -15.29 13.20
N PRO A 28 -7.88 -14.91 12.22
CA PRO A 28 -7.40 -14.62 10.87
C PRO A 28 -6.37 -13.50 10.90
N ARG A 29 -5.29 -13.69 10.14
CA ARG A 29 -4.23 -12.68 9.94
C ARG A 29 -4.16 -12.28 8.48
N LEU A 30 -3.83 -11.04 8.21
CA LEU A 30 -3.54 -10.61 6.85
C LEU A 30 -2.11 -10.96 6.47
N ASP A 31 -1.92 -11.63 5.34
CA ASP A 31 -0.62 -11.76 4.69
C ASP A 31 -0.21 -10.38 4.16
N THR A 32 0.59 -9.69 4.97
CA THR A 32 0.98 -8.30 4.75
C THR A 32 1.89 -8.17 3.53
N ASP A 33 2.76 -9.16 3.29
CA ASP A 33 3.69 -9.15 2.16
C ASP A 33 2.93 -9.37 0.85
N ALA A 34 2.01 -10.35 0.82
CA ALA A 34 1.16 -10.60 -0.34
C ALA A 34 0.27 -9.40 -0.66
N MET A 35 -0.28 -8.75 0.37
CA MET A 35 -1.13 -7.58 0.22
C MET A 35 -0.34 -6.38 -0.33
N ILE A 36 0.87 -6.12 0.19
CA ILE A 36 1.76 -5.06 -0.33
C ILE A 36 2.14 -5.32 -1.78
N ALA A 37 2.49 -6.56 -2.12
CA ALA A 37 2.81 -6.94 -3.49
C ALA A 37 1.63 -6.68 -4.43
N SER A 38 0.41 -7.07 -4.03
CA SER A 38 -0.80 -6.81 -4.82
C SER A 38 -1.09 -5.32 -5.00
N VAL A 39 -0.97 -4.52 -3.93
CA VAL A 39 -1.12 -3.06 -4.03
C VAL A 39 -0.08 -2.48 -4.99
N GLN A 40 1.17 -2.94 -4.95
CA GLN A 40 2.21 -2.49 -5.88
C GLN A 40 1.88 -2.85 -7.33
N GLU A 41 1.45 -4.08 -7.59
CA GLU A 41 1.09 -4.56 -8.93
C GLU A 41 -0.06 -3.76 -9.54
N GLN A 42 -1.06 -3.40 -8.74
CA GLN A 42 -2.21 -2.63 -9.19
C GLN A 42 -1.90 -1.13 -9.33
N LEU A 43 -1.10 -0.56 -8.42
CA LEU A 43 -0.77 0.86 -8.42
C LEU A 43 0.22 1.25 -9.52
N THR A 44 1.19 0.38 -9.80
CA THR A 44 2.23 0.61 -10.81
C THR A 44 1.68 1.01 -12.18
N PRO A 45 0.74 0.27 -12.81
CA PRO A 45 0.19 0.64 -14.11
C PRO A 45 -0.59 1.96 -14.07
N MET A 46 -1.24 2.30 -12.96
CA MET A 46 -1.94 3.59 -12.81
C MET A 46 -0.97 4.76 -12.84
N ILE A 47 0.15 4.64 -12.12
CA ILE A 47 1.22 5.65 -12.10
C ILE A 47 1.92 5.72 -13.48
N HIS A 48 2.20 4.57 -14.10
CA HIS A 48 2.89 4.50 -15.39
C HIS A 48 2.09 5.10 -16.55
N LYS A 49 0.75 5.10 -16.48
CA LYS A 49 -0.10 5.82 -17.45
C LYS A 49 0.29 7.29 -17.58
N LYS A 50 0.68 7.93 -16.47
CA LYS A 50 1.08 9.35 -16.45
C LYS A 50 2.60 9.54 -16.54
N TRP A 51 3.36 8.67 -15.88
CA TRP A 51 4.82 8.75 -15.83
C TRP A 51 5.45 7.39 -16.15
N PRO A 52 5.63 7.08 -17.44
CA PRO A 52 6.23 5.81 -17.86
C PRO A 52 7.68 5.71 -17.38
N GLY A 53 8.09 4.52 -16.96
CA GLY A 53 9.47 4.22 -16.56
C GLY A 53 9.87 4.71 -15.16
N VAL A 54 8.91 5.15 -14.33
CA VAL A 54 9.15 5.44 -12.91
C VAL A 54 9.23 4.14 -12.11
N GLU A 55 10.19 4.03 -11.21
CA GLU A 55 10.24 2.94 -10.24
C GLU A 55 9.16 3.16 -9.17
N VAL A 56 8.21 2.24 -9.04
CA VAL A 56 7.16 2.28 -8.01
C VAL A 56 7.46 1.19 -6.98
N VAL A 57 7.56 1.57 -5.72
CA VAL A 57 7.81 0.66 -4.61
C VAL A 57 6.75 0.89 -3.54
N VAL A 58 6.07 -0.17 -3.11
CA VAL A 58 5.16 -0.13 -1.96
C VAL A 58 5.84 -0.83 -0.79
N VAL A 59 5.82 -0.20 0.39
CA VAL A 59 6.41 -0.75 1.61
C VAL A 59 5.46 -0.63 2.77
N GLU A 60 5.52 -1.58 3.70
CA GLU A 60 4.77 -1.50 4.94
C GLU A 60 5.22 -0.29 5.78
N SER A 61 4.27 0.39 6.41
CA SER A 61 4.54 1.50 7.31
C SER A 61 3.42 1.66 8.33
N LYS A 62 3.74 2.32 9.45
CA LYS A 62 2.75 2.71 10.46
C LYS A 62 1.86 3.86 10.02
N THR A 63 2.26 4.59 8.99
CA THR A 63 1.55 5.75 8.46
C THR A 63 1.58 5.72 6.93
N ILE A 64 0.50 6.19 6.32
CA ILE A 64 0.45 6.41 4.87
C ILE A 64 1.30 7.63 4.53
N ASP A 65 2.24 7.47 3.60
CA ASP A 65 3.13 8.54 3.13
C ASP A 65 3.61 8.24 1.70
N VAL A 66 3.83 9.29 0.91
CA VAL A 66 4.33 9.17 -0.47
C VAL A 66 5.63 9.92 -0.62
N ARG A 67 6.72 9.18 -0.80
CA ARG A 67 8.04 9.73 -1.10
C ARG A 67 8.28 9.76 -2.60
N VAL A 68 8.81 10.88 -3.05
CA VAL A 68 9.06 11.16 -4.46
C VAL A 68 10.54 11.53 -4.57
N ASP A 69 11.29 10.67 -5.24
CA ASP A 69 12.74 10.77 -5.38
C ASP A 69 13.13 10.98 -6.86
N GLY A 70 14.27 11.63 -7.07
CA GLY A 70 14.79 11.98 -8.39
C GLY A 70 14.32 13.35 -8.88
N GLN A 71 14.68 13.68 -10.12
CA GLN A 71 14.37 14.97 -10.73
C GLN A 71 13.03 14.91 -11.48
N TRP A 72 12.09 15.75 -11.06
CA TRP A 72 10.75 15.82 -11.64
C TRP A 72 10.55 17.19 -12.32
N PRO A 73 9.88 17.22 -13.50
CA PRO A 73 9.56 18.47 -14.17
C PRO A 73 8.46 19.28 -13.48
N MET A 74 7.73 18.65 -12.53
CA MET A 74 6.62 19.23 -11.79
C MET A 74 6.91 19.21 -10.29
N LYS A 75 6.10 19.93 -9.50
CA LYS A 75 6.25 19.98 -8.05
C LYS A 75 5.99 18.61 -7.44
N THR A 76 6.78 18.23 -6.44
CA THR A 76 6.60 16.97 -5.69
C THR A 76 5.21 16.87 -5.06
N SER A 77 4.60 18.00 -4.67
CA SER A 77 3.21 18.05 -4.17
C SER A 77 2.19 17.58 -5.21
N GLU A 78 2.37 17.93 -6.49
CA GLU A 78 1.49 17.50 -7.58
C GLU A 78 1.67 16.01 -7.87
N VAL A 79 2.92 15.52 -7.77
CA VAL A 79 3.21 14.09 -7.89
C VAL A 79 2.50 13.31 -6.79
N ARG A 80 2.66 13.73 -5.53
CA ARG A 80 1.98 13.12 -4.38
C ARG A 80 0.46 13.16 -4.50
N ALA A 81 -0.12 14.29 -4.90
CA ALA A 81 -1.57 14.43 -5.05
C ALA A 81 -2.14 13.43 -6.07
N HIS A 82 -1.44 13.23 -7.19
CA HIS A 82 -1.86 12.24 -8.17
C HIS A 82 -1.70 10.80 -7.67
N VAL A 83 -0.58 10.48 -7.01
CA VAL A 83 -0.36 9.15 -6.41
C VAL A 83 -1.44 8.85 -5.38
N ASN A 84 -1.78 9.80 -4.51
CA ASN A 84 -2.87 9.66 -3.54
C ASN A 84 -4.20 9.39 -4.23
N SER A 85 -4.53 10.13 -5.30
CA SER A 85 -5.74 9.86 -6.08
C SER A 85 -5.75 8.45 -6.69
N CYS A 86 -4.60 7.91 -7.12
CA CYS A 86 -4.52 6.53 -7.58
C CYS A 86 -4.71 5.53 -6.43
N ILE A 87 -4.17 5.82 -5.25
CA ILE A 87 -4.38 5.00 -4.04
C ILE A 87 -5.86 5.00 -3.65
N ASP A 88 -6.52 6.16 -3.65
CA ASP A 88 -7.94 6.27 -3.31
C ASP A 88 -8.80 5.42 -4.24
N LEU A 89 -8.59 5.53 -5.56
CA LEU A 89 -9.27 4.70 -6.55
C LEU A 89 -8.98 3.20 -6.38
N LEU A 90 -7.74 2.84 -6.04
CA LEU A 90 -7.38 1.44 -5.79
C LEU A 90 -8.09 0.90 -4.55
N MET A 91 -8.20 1.71 -3.49
CA MET A 91 -8.86 1.34 -2.23
C MET A 91 -10.37 1.21 -2.35
N GLU A 92 -11.01 1.91 -3.29
CA GLU A 92 -12.46 1.77 -3.54
C GLU A 92 -12.83 0.34 -3.98
N ASP A 93 -11.96 -0.32 -4.74
CA ASP A 93 -12.18 -1.66 -5.30
C ASP A 93 -11.30 -2.74 -4.64
N PHE A 94 -10.52 -2.41 -3.60
CA PHE A 94 -9.56 -3.33 -3.01
C PHE A 94 -10.24 -4.40 -2.15
N ASP A 95 -10.20 -5.63 -2.63
CA ASP A 95 -10.63 -6.80 -1.85
C ASP A 95 -9.46 -7.35 -1.01
N ALA A 96 -9.63 -7.31 0.32
CA ALA A 96 -8.66 -7.83 1.28
C ALA A 96 -8.89 -9.31 1.63
N GLU A 97 -10.04 -9.90 1.27
CA GLU A 97 -10.38 -11.29 1.61
C GLU A 97 -9.34 -12.32 1.12
N PRO A 98 -8.75 -12.21 -0.09
CA PRO A 98 -7.77 -13.17 -0.58
C PRO A 98 -6.49 -13.25 0.26
N PHE A 99 -6.21 -12.22 1.07
CA PHE A 99 -5.02 -12.14 1.91
C PHE A 99 -5.28 -12.59 3.35
N LEU A 100 -6.51 -13.01 3.68
CA LEU A 100 -6.84 -13.57 4.98
C LEU A 100 -6.27 -14.98 5.11
N THR A 101 -5.24 -15.11 5.91
CA THR A 101 -4.73 -16.40 6.37
C THR A 101 -5.55 -16.87 7.57
N LEU A 102 -6.20 -18.02 7.43
CA LEU A 102 -6.86 -18.70 8.54
C LEU A 102 -5.80 -19.43 9.40
N PRO A 103 -5.99 -19.47 10.73
CA PRO A 103 -5.05 -20.11 11.66
C PRO A 103 -4.93 -21.62 11.51
#